data_AF-A0A9Q3CUQ3-F1
#
_entry.id   AF-A0A9Q3CUQ3-F1
#
_cell.length_a   1.000
_cell.length_b   1.000
_cell.length_c   1.000
_cell.angle_alpha   90.00
_cell.angle_beta   90.00
_cell.angle_gamma   90.00
#
_symmetry.space_group_name_H-M   'P 1'
#
loop_
_entity.id
_entity.type
_entity.pdbx_description
1 polymer ?
#
loop_
_entity_poly.entity_id
_entity_poly.type
_entity_poly.pdbx_seq_one_letter_code
_entity_poly.pdbx_strand_id
1 'polypeptide(L)'
;MEILHQHQQSQTPKGSPKCDVWDGLVWRRFTGTRNINDPPFMSIPGALAFSIYVDWFNAHGKSTWLASIGLIMLICLNLPPREKLKPENFYVAGIIPGTKEPTSLQLNSLLMPLIKEVKELWQGYHFSPTSTGPSGSFIHVAILTAIEDVVAMRKITEFISHSGNHFCNFCTIRKA
;
A
#
# COMPACT_ATOMS: atom_id res chain seq x y z
N MET A 1 -17.90 2.22 -7.30
CA MET A 1 -18.44 1.77 -6.00
C MET A 1 -19.02 0.36 -6.06
N GLU A 2 -19.77 0.00 -7.10
CA GLU A 2 -20.42 -1.31 -7.20
C GLU A 2 -19.45 -2.50 -7.24
N ILE A 3 -18.34 -2.40 -8.00
CA ILE A 3 -17.28 -3.43 -8.07
C ILE A 3 -16.58 -3.62 -6.71
N LEU A 4 -16.39 -2.54 -5.93
CA LEU A 4 -15.76 -2.59 -4.61
C LEU A 4 -16.65 -3.31 -3.59
N HIS A 5 -17.96 -3.05 -3.62
CA HIS A 5 -18.94 -3.70 -2.75
C HIS A 5 -19.10 -5.19 -3.04
N GLN A 6 -19.11 -5.60 -4.31
CA GLN A 6 -19.23 -7.01 -4.68
C GLN A 6 -17.99 -7.84 -4.28
N HIS A 7 -16.78 -7.27 -4.38
CA HIS A 7 -15.55 -8.00 -4.04
C HIS A 7 -15.38 -8.22 -2.53
N GLN A 8 -15.68 -7.22 -1.70
CA GLN A 8 -15.53 -7.32 -0.23
C GLN A 8 -16.42 -8.40 0.40
N GLN A 9 -17.53 -8.76 -0.25
CA GLN A 9 -18.49 -9.76 0.25
C GLN A 9 -18.15 -11.20 -0.18
N SER A 10 -17.22 -11.38 -1.11
CA SER A 10 -16.84 -12.72 -1.60
C SER A 10 -15.86 -13.39 -0.63
N GLN A 11 -16.32 -14.43 0.07
CA GLN A 11 -15.45 -15.31 0.85
C GLN A 11 -15.03 -16.51 0.01
N THR A 12 -13.74 -16.80 -0.04
CA THR A 12 -13.24 -18.06 -0.58
C THR A 12 -13.60 -19.22 0.36
N PRO A 13 -14.18 -20.33 -0.16
CA PRO A 13 -14.49 -21.50 0.65
C PRO A 13 -13.26 -22.04 1.37
N LYS A 14 -13.44 -22.55 2.59
CA LYS A 14 -12.36 -23.22 3.34
C LYS A 14 -11.77 -24.36 2.50
N GLY A 15 -10.47 -24.28 2.19
CA GLY A 15 -9.74 -25.30 1.42
C GLY A 15 -9.52 -24.97 -0.06
N SER A 16 -10.05 -23.85 -0.57
CA SER A 16 -9.69 -23.37 -1.91
C SER A 16 -8.26 -22.79 -1.94
N PRO A 17 -7.61 -22.76 -3.11
CA PRO A 17 -6.38 -21.99 -3.30
C PRO A 17 -6.58 -20.55 -2.84
N LYS A 18 -5.59 -20.00 -2.13
CA LYS A 18 -5.57 -18.58 -1.78
C LYS A 18 -5.21 -17.80 -3.05
N CYS A 19 -6.11 -16.95 -3.50
CA CYS A 19 -6.00 -16.18 -4.73
C CYS A 19 -5.96 -14.67 -4.47
N ASP A 20 -6.24 -14.23 -3.23
CA ASP A 20 -6.27 -12.82 -2.85
C ASP A 20 -5.63 -12.57 -1.47
N VAL A 21 -5.17 -11.34 -1.23
CA VAL A 21 -4.69 -10.85 0.07
C VAL A 21 -5.74 -11.06 1.16
N TRP A 22 -7.02 -10.95 0.80
CA TRP A 22 -8.16 -11.13 1.70
C TRP A 22 -8.37 -12.58 2.17
N ASP A 23 -7.73 -13.57 1.55
CA ASP A 23 -7.75 -14.95 2.04
C ASP A 23 -6.86 -15.11 3.30
N GLY A 24 -5.93 -14.17 3.51
CA GLY A 24 -5.07 -14.09 4.69
C GLY A 24 -5.84 -13.74 5.97
N LEU A 25 -5.59 -14.49 7.06
CA LEU A 25 -6.18 -14.18 8.37
C LEU A 25 -5.71 -12.84 8.93
N VAL A 26 -4.43 -12.49 8.68
CA VAL A 26 -3.82 -11.26 9.19
C VAL A 26 -4.56 -10.02 8.71
N TRP A 27 -4.88 -9.95 7.42
CA TRP A 27 -5.56 -8.79 6.83
C TRP A 27 -7.06 -8.75 7.14
N ARG A 28 -7.72 -9.91 7.23
CA ARG A 28 -9.13 -9.99 7.64
C ARG A 28 -9.38 -9.58 9.08
N ARG A 29 -8.39 -9.76 9.96
CA ARG A 29 -8.49 -9.42 11.39
C ARG A 29 -7.72 -8.16 11.74
N PHE A 30 -7.18 -7.46 10.75
CA PHE A 30 -6.44 -6.23 10.98
C PHE A 30 -7.37 -5.17 11.55
N THR A 31 -7.21 -4.81 12.81
CA THR A 31 -7.90 -3.70 13.47
C THR A 31 -7.11 -2.40 13.38
N GLY A 32 -5.79 -2.51 13.12
CA GLY A 32 -4.87 -1.41 12.88
C GLY A 32 -4.66 -0.44 14.03
N THR A 33 -4.90 -0.85 15.27
CA THR A 33 -4.51 -0.13 16.50
C THR A 33 -5.33 1.12 16.85
N ARG A 34 -6.61 1.21 16.46
CA ARG A 34 -7.55 2.15 17.09
C ARG A 34 -7.91 1.70 18.53
N ASN A 35 -8.29 0.42 18.70
CA ASN A 35 -8.41 -0.29 19.98
C ASN A 35 -8.38 -1.81 19.72
N ILE A 36 -7.96 -2.65 20.69
CA ILE A 36 -7.93 -4.13 20.50
C ILE A 36 -9.34 -4.73 20.35
N ASN A 37 -10.34 -4.04 20.89
CA ASN A 37 -11.74 -4.44 20.83
C ASN A 37 -12.48 -3.90 19.59
N ASP A 38 -11.79 -3.12 18.75
CA ASP A 38 -12.43 -2.59 17.55
C ASP A 38 -12.70 -3.70 16.53
N PRO A 39 -13.79 -3.58 15.76
CA PRO A 39 -14.03 -4.50 14.67
C PRO A 39 -12.91 -4.38 13.62
N PRO A 40 -12.70 -5.42 12.78
CA PRO A 40 -11.71 -5.35 11.71
C PRO A 40 -11.86 -4.09 10.85
N PHE A 41 -10.75 -3.48 10.45
CA PHE A 41 -10.74 -2.24 9.67
C PHE A 41 -11.63 -2.33 8.43
N MET A 42 -11.59 -3.47 7.72
CA MET A 42 -12.35 -3.70 6.49
C MET A 42 -13.85 -3.88 6.71
N SER A 43 -14.34 -4.02 7.94
CA SER A 43 -15.79 -4.02 8.22
C SER A 43 -16.37 -2.61 8.36
N ILE A 44 -15.51 -1.58 8.37
CA ILE A 44 -15.97 -0.19 8.46
C ILE A 44 -16.51 0.23 7.08
N PRO A 45 -17.74 0.78 7.00
CA PRO A 45 -18.26 1.33 5.76
C PRO A 45 -17.31 2.38 5.16
N GLY A 46 -17.03 2.26 3.86
CA GLY A 46 -16.11 3.16 3.17
C GLY A 46 -14.62 2.91 3.46
N ALA A 47 -14.26 1.79 4.11
CA ALA A 47 -12.86 1.40 4.29
C ALA A 47 -12.22 0.94 2.97
N LEU A 48 -11.14 1.62 2.61
CA LEU A 48 -10.27 1.29 1.48
C LEU A 48 -8.89 0.89 2.01
N ALA A 49 -8.37 -0.20 1.50
CA ALA A 49 -7.04 -0.69 1.78
C ALA A 49 -6.18 -0.61 0.51
N PHE A 50 -4.93 -0.21 0.70
CA PHE A 50 -3.97 -0.06 -0.37
C PHE A 50 -2.68 -0.82 -0.07
N SER A 51 -2.01 -1.23 -1.13
CA SER A 51 -0.58 -1.52 -1.12
C SER A 51 0.19 -0.31 -1.62
N ILE A 52 1.37 -0.06 -1.06
CA ILE A 52 2.32 0.91 -1.60
C ILE A 52 3.40 0.18 -2.42
N TYR A 53 3.81 0.82 -3.52
CA TYR A 53 4.92 0.44 -4.40
C TYR A 53 5.83 1.67 -4.59
N VAL A 54 7.13 1.50 -4.44
CA VAL A 54 8.16 2.55 -4.48
C VAL A 54 9.43 1.99 -5.14
N ASP A 55 9.67 2.39 -6.38
CA ASP A 55 10.82 1.90 -7.15
C ASP A 55 11.44 2.98 -8.02
N TRP A 56 12.69 2.77 -8.42
CA TRP A 56 13.47 3.66 -9.27
C TRP A 56 13.89 2.94 -10.54
N PHE A 57 13.51 3.50 -11.67
CA PHE A 57 13.86 2.98 -12.98
C PHE A 57 14.65 4.00 -13.79
N ASN A 58 15.49 3.50 -14.68
CA ASN A 58 16.17 4.33 -15.67
C ASN A 58 15.22 4.60 -16.83
N ALA A 59 14.70 5.82 -16.90
CA ALA A 59 13.74 6.23 -17.93
C ALA A 59 14.32 6.30 -19.35
N HIS A 60 15.66 6.33 -19.49
CA HIS A 60 16.36 6.42 -20.79
C HIS A 60 17.05 5.11 -21.20
N GLY A 61 16.82 4.02 -20.45
CA GLY A 61 17.39 2.70 -20.74
C GLY A 61 18.87 2.56 -20.35
N LYS A 62 19.48 1.41 -20.68
CA LYS A 62 20.82 0.99 -20.19
C LYS A 62 21.99 1.90 -20.59
N SER A 63 21.79 2.89 -21.46
CA SER A 63 22.89 3.62 -22.09
C SER A 63 23.28 4.91 -21.37
N THR A 64 22.45 5.46 -20.47
CA THR A 64 22.74 6.73 -19.82
C THR A 64 22.36 6.70 -18.34
N TRP A 65 23.33 6.93 -17.45
CA TRP A 65 23.13 7.14 -16.01
C TRP A 65 22.50 8.51 -15.68
N LEU A 66 21.84 9.13 -16.66
CA LEU A 66 21.51 10.55 -16.65
C LEU A 66 20.17 10.86 -15.99
N ALA A 67 19.28 9.88 -15.83
CA ALA A 67 18.01 10.07 -15.11
C ALA A 67 17.51 8.76 -14.48
N SER A 68 17.33 8.78 -13.17
CA SER A 68 16.61 7.78 -12.38
C SER A 68 15.29 8.39 -11.96
N ILE A 69 14.17 7.85 -12.43
CA ILE A 69 12.85 8.32 -12.04
C ILE A 69 12.31 7.37 -10.98
N GLY A 70 11.96 7.92 -9.82
CA GLY A 70 11.25 7.20 -8.77
C GLY A 70 9.75 7.30 -8.97
N LEU A 71 9.02 6.23 -8.66
CA LEU A 71 7.56 6.19 -8.68
C LEU A 71 7.06 5.78 -7.31
N ILE A 72 6.14 6.56 -6.74
CA ILE A 72 5.34 6.17 -5.56
C ILE A 72 3.93 5.89 -6.06
N MET A 73 3.49 4.65 -5.88
CA MET A 73 2.22 4.16 -6.42
C MET A 73 1.43 3.44 -5.33
N LEU A 74 0.11 3.62 -5.34
CA LEU A 74 -0.82 2.90 -4.49
C LEU A 74 -1.71 1.98 -5.34
N ILE A 75 -1.93 0.76 -4.84
CA ILE A 75 -2.77 -0.25 -5.47
C ILE A 75 -3.96 -0.53 -4.55
N CYS A 76 -5.19 -0.29 -5.03
CA CYS A 76 -6.39 -0.53 -4.23
C CYS A 76 -6.66 -2.04 -4.08
N LEU A 77 -6.50 -2.55 -2.86
CA LEU A 77 -6.68 -3.96 -2.54
C LEU A 77 -8.16 -4.38 -2.56
N ASN A 78 -9.08 -3.43 -2.44
CA ASN A 78 -10.53 -3.66 -2.52
C ASN A 78 -11.00 -4.02 -3.93
N LEU A 79 -10.17 -3.86 -4.97
CA LEU A 79 -10.49 -4.30 -6.31
C LEU A 79 -10.24 -5.81 -6.47
N PRO A 80 -11.03 -6.52 -7.31
CA PRO A 80 -10.76 -7.91 -7.65
C PRO A 80 -9.33 -8.13 -8.16
N PRO A 81 -8.74 -9.34 -7.97
CA PRO A 81 -7.39 -9.68 -8.45
C PRO A 81 -7.06 -9.24 -9.87
N ARG A 82 -8.01 -9.45 -10.79
CA ARG A 82 -7.85 -9.14 -12.21
C ARG A 82 -7.91 -7.65 -12.52
N GLU A 83 -8.50 -6.86 -11.62
CA GLU A 83 -8.68 -5.42 -11.79
C GLU A 83 -7.56 -4.64 -11.09
N LYS A 84 -7.14 -5.07 -9.89
CA LYS A 84 -6.19 -4.30 -9.06
C LYS A 84 -4.81 -4.11 -9.70
N LEU A 85 -4.41 -4.98 -10.62
CA LEU A 85 -3.12 -4.92 -11.32
C LEU A 85 -3.18 -4.27 -12.71
N LYS A 86 -4.35 -3.75 -13.11
CA LYS A 86 -4.46 -3.03 -14.37
C LYS A 86 -3.88 -1.62 -14.23
N PRO A 87 -3.08 -1.13 -15.19
CA PRO A 87 -2.45 0.19 -15.10
C PRO A 87 -3.42 1.34 -14.83
N GLU A 88 -4.65 1.27 -15.34
CA GLU A 88 -5.70 2.28 -15.10
C GLU A 88 -6.19 2.37 -13.64
N ASN A 89 -5.91 1.35 -12.82
CA ASN A 89 -6.28 1.28 -11.41
C ASN A 89 -5.10 1.59 -10.47
N PHE A 90 -3.96 1.99 -11.03
CA PHE A 90 -2.82 2.45 -10.26
C PHE A 90 -2.96 3.93 -9.90
N TYR A 91 -2.84 4.22 -8.61
CA TYR A 91 -2.85 5.59 -8.11
C TYR A 91 -1.42 6.07 -7.95
N VAL A 92 -0.97 6.93 -8.87
CA VAL A 92 0.36 7.54 -8.79
C VAL A 92 0.33 8.64 -7.73
N ALA A 93 0.89 8.36 -6.56
CA ALA A 93 0.97 9.31 -5.44
C ALA A 93 2.16 10.26 -5.57
N GLY A 94 3.19 9.89 -6.35
CA GLY A 94 4.33 10.78 -6.59
C GLY A 94 5.27 10.27 -7.67
N ILE A 95 5.93 11.22 -8.33
CA ILE A 95 7.05 10.97 -9.23
C ILE A 95 8.26 11.74 -8.68
N ILE A 96 9.37 11.02 -8.48
CA ILE A 96 10.59 11.57 -7.91
C ILE A 96 11.61 11.74 -9.06
N PRO A 97 11.80 12.97 -9.56
CA PRO A 97 12.84 13.21 -10.56
C PRO A 97 14.22 13.20 -9.90
N GLY A 98 15.22 12.70 -10.62
CA GLY A 98 16.60 12.75 -10.15
C GLY A 98 17.57 12.07 -11.10
N THR A 99 18.86 12.30 -10.90
CA THR A 99 19.91 11.54 -11.59
C THR A 99 20.27 10.26 -10.83
N LYS A 100 19.88 10.16 -9.57
CA LYS A 100 20.19 9.05 -8.65
C LYS A 100 19.01 8.75 -7.75
N GLU A 101 19.00 7.53 -7.23
CA GLU A 101 18.10 7.12 -6.15
C GLU A 101 18.35 7.99 -4.89
N PRO A 102 17.29 8.47 -4.20
CA PRO A 102 17.42 9.23 -2.96
C PRO A 102 17.97 8.35 -1.83
N THR A 103 18.62 9.01 -0.87
CA THR A 103 18.95 8.39 0.42
C THR A 103 17.67 8.06 1.21
N SER A 104 17.74 7.15 2.18
CA SER A 104 16.58 6.82 3.04
C SER A 104 15.96 8.04 3.72
N LEU A 105 16.79 9.00 4.17
CA LEU A 105 16.28 10.23 4.80
C LEU A 105 15.52 11.13 3.82
N GLN A 106 16.02 11.24 2.58
CA GLN A 106 15.33 11.98 1.52
C GLN A 106 14.04 11.28 1.13
N LEU A 107 14.05 9.96 1.03
CA LEU A 107 12.86 9.17 0.74
C LEU A 107 11.78 9.35 1.81
N ASN A 108 12.15 9.31 3.09
CA ASN A 108 11.24 9.58 4.18
C ASN A 108 10.59 10.97 4.02
N SER A 109 11.39 11.99 3.72
CA SER A 109 10.90 13.36 3.49
C SER A 109 9.92 13.44 2.31
N LEU A 110 10.15 12.64 1.25
CA LEU A 110 9.28 12.55 0.09
C LEU A 110 7.97 11.80 0.36
N LEU A 111 7.98 10.81 1.28
CA LEU A 111 6.79 10.05 1.69
C LEU A 111 5.94 10.78 2.73
N MET A 112 6.50 11.75 3.46
CA MET A 112 5.82 12.48 4.53
C MET A 112 4.45 13.08 4.14
N PRO A 113 4.28 13.72 2.97
CA PRO A 113 2.98 14.24 2.55
C PRO A 113 1.92 13.13 2.43
N LEU A 114 2.27 12.03 1.76
CA LEU A 114 1.38 10.88 1.60
C LEU A 114 1.02 10.26 2.95
N ILE A 115 2.01 10.10 3.83
CA ILE A 115 1.78 9.57 5.18
C ILE A 115 0.83 10.47 5.97
N LYS A 116 0.94 11.80 5.82
CA LYS A 116 0.05 12.75 6.49
C LYS A 116 -1.39 12.59 6.01
N GLU A 117 -1.62 12.53 4.70
CA GLU A 117 -2.95 12.33 4.12
C GLU A 117 -3.55 10.98 4.56
N VAL A 118 -2.76 9.91 4.53
CA VAL A 118 -3.21 8.60 5.00
C VAL A 118 -3.53 8.60 6.49
N LYS A 119 -2.79 9.36 7.32
CA LYS A 119 -3.12 9.51 8.75
C LYS A 119 -4.44 10.25 8.98
N GLU A 120 -4.75 11.25 8.16
CA GLU A 120 -6.04 11.95 8.22
C GLU A 120 -7.18 11.02 7.77
N LEU A 121 -7.01 10.34 6.64
CA LEU A 121 -7.97 9.36 6.13
C LEU A 121 -8.09 8.13 7.05
N TRP A 122 -7.06 7.79 7.81
CA TRP A 122 -7.12 6.75 8.83
C TRP A 122 -8.10 7.12 9.94
N GLN A 123 -8.30 8.39 10.28
CA GLN A 123 -9.34 8.80 11.24
C GLN A 123 -10.74 8.85 10.62
N GLY A 124 -10.81 8.85 9.28
CA GLY A 124 -12.05 8.98 8.52
C GLY A 124 -12.25 10.41 8.04
N TYR A 125 -12.62 10.55 6.77
CA TYR A 125 -12.88 11.85 6.15
C TYR A 125 -14.22 11.85 5.42
N HIS A 126 -15.00 12.92 5.62
CA HIS A 126 -16.27 13.12 4.91
C HIS A 126 -16.02 13.86 3.60
N PHE A 127 -16.18 13.15 2.49
CA PHE A 127 -16.18 13.72 1.16
C PHE A 127 -17.55 14.32 0.86
N SER A 128 -17.54 15.51 0.25
CA SER A 128 -18.74 16.25 -0.11
C SER A 128 -19.64 15.44 -1.08
N PRO A 129 -20.94 15.73 -1.10
CA PRO A 129 -21.87 15.15 -2.05
C PRO A 129 -21.37 15.21 -3.50
N THR A 130 -21.54 14.09 -4.21
CA THR A 130 -21.31 14.01 -5.65
C THR A 130 -22.63 13.74 -6.36
N SER A 131 -22.68 13.91 -7.69
CA SER A 131 -23.88 13.59 -8.48
C SER A 131 -24.35 12.14 -8.30
N THR A 132 -23.42 11.22 -8.02
CA THR A 132 -23.70 9.79 -7.77
C THR A 132 -23.83 9.45 -6.29
N GLY A 133 -23.60 10.40 -5.39
CA GLY A 133 -23.57 10.21 -3.94
C GLY A 133 -24.05 11.48 -3.23
N PRO A 134 -25.37 11.77 -3.26
CA PRO A 134 -25.92 13.04 -2.78
C PRO A 134 -25.78 13.26 -1.26
N SER A 135 -25.46 12.22 -0.49
CA SER A 135 -25.17 12.31 0.95
C SER A 135 -23.68 12.48 1.27
N GLY A 136 -22.82 12.57 0.25
CA GLY A 136 -21.37 12.48 0.43
C GLY A 136 -20.93 11.05 0.74
N SER A 137 -19.68 10.89 1.17
CA SER A 137 -19.15 9.58 1.55
C SER A 137 -18.12 9.72 2.66
N PHE A 138 -18.26 8.90 3.70
CA PHE A 138 -17.28 8.81 4.77
C PHE A 138 -16.30 7.70 4.43
N ILE A 139 -15.02 8.04 4.24
CA ILE A 139 -14.00 7.13 3.74
C ILE A 139 -12.89 6.99 4.77
N HIS A 140 -12.45 5.75 4.96
CA HIS A 140 -11.26 5.42 5.73
C HIS A 140 -10.21 4.80 4.82
N VAL A 141 -8.93 5.15 5.00
CA VAL A 141 -7.85 4.58 4.20
C VAL A 141 -6.77 3.96 5.08
N ALA A 142 -6.28 2.79 4.66
CA ALA A 142 -5.14 2.12 5.25
C ALA A 142 -4.15 1.65 4.17
N ILE A 143 -2.85 1.82 4.41
CA ILE A 143 -1.81 1.12 3.64
C ILE A 143 -1.46 -0.15 4.43
N LEU A 144 -1.81 -1.32 3.87
CA LEU A 144 -1.65 -2.60 4.55
C LEU A 144 -0.32 -3.27 4.20
N THR A 145 0.12 -3.17 2.95
CA THR A 145 1.32 -3.85 2.47
C THR A 145 2.22 -2.93 1.67
N ALA A 146 3.51 -3.21 1.74
CA ALA A 146 4.50 -2.75 0.78
C ALA A 146 4.77 -3.91 -0.20
N ILE A 147 4.57 -3.70 -1.49
CA ILE A 147 4.89 -4.69 -2.53
C ILE A 147 6.14 -4.19 -3.23
N GLU A 148 7.30 -4.63 -2.76
CA GLU A 148 8.59 -4.14 -3.25
C GLU A 148 9.57 -5.30 -3.40
N ASP A 149 10.69 -5.04 -4.07
CA ASP A 149 11.87 -5.87 -3.85
C ASP A 149 12.39 -5.72 -2.40
N VAL A 150 13.27 -6.62 -1.97
CA VAL A 150 13.75 -6.63 -0.58
C VAL A 150 14.54 -5.38 -0.21
N VAL A 151 15.19 -4.72 -1.18
CA VAL A 151 16.02 -3.54 -0.94
C VAL A 151 15.13 -2.31 -0.74
N ALA A 152 14.18 -2.08 -1.63
CA ALA A 152 13.20 -1.01 -1.56
C ALA A 152 12.29 -1.16 -0.33
N MET A 153 11.78 -2.37 -0.06
CA MET A 153 10.98 -2.65 1.15
C MET A 153 11.72 -2.18 2.40
N ARG A 154 12.99 -2.59 2.58
CA ARG A 154 13.76 -2.23 3.77
C ARG A 154 13.98 -0.72 3.91
N LYS A 155 14.13 0.00 2.79
CA LYS A 155 14.27 1.46 2.78
C LYS A 155 13.00 2.15 3.26
N ILE A 156 11.83 1.70 2.80
CA ILE A 156 10.54 2.35 3.14
C ILE A 156 9.98 1.94 4.49
N THR A 157 10.30 0.74 4.98
CA THR A 157 9.84 0.24 6.28
C THR A 157 10.87 0.45 7.40
N GLU A 158 12.00 1.11 7.10
CA GLU A 158 13.13 1.33 8.03
C GLU A 158 13.70 0.03 8.65
N PHE A 159 13.55 -1.10 7.97
CA PHE A 159 14.17 -2.35 8.41
C PHE A 159 15.66 -2.36 8.09
N ILE A 160 16.41 -3.18 8.83
CA ILE A 160 17.86 -3.36 8.65
C ILE A 160 18.15 -3.69 7.18
N SER A 161 19.14 -3.02 6.57
CA SER A 161 19.56 -3.24 5.17
C SER A 161 19.80 -4.72 4.84
N HIS A 162 19.68 -5.09 3.56
CA HIS A 162 19.94 -6.44 3.05
C HIS A 162 21.35 -6.96 3.40
N SER A 163 22.31 -6.06 3.63
CA SER A 163 23.67 -6.37 4.07
C SER A 163 23.80 -6.61 5.57
N GLY A 164 22.78 -6.32 6.37
CA GLY A 164 22.82 -6.50 7.83
C GLY A 164 22.82 -7.95 8.27
N ASN A 165 23.19 -8.16 9.54
CA ASN A 165 23.34 -9.50 10.12
C ASN A 165 21.98 -10.18 10.36
N HIS A 166 20.92 -9.40 10.64
CA HIS A 166 19.56 -9.91 10.72
C HIS A 166 18.90 -9.79 9.34
N PHE A 167 18.79 -10.91 8.63
CA PHE A 167 18.30 -10.93 7.26
C PHE A 167 16.78 -11.11 7.18
N CYS A 168 16.12 -11.57 8.25
CA CYS A 168 14.67 -11.74 8.28
C CYS A 168 14.01 -10.62 9.08
N ASN A 169 12.91 -10.06 8.57
CA ASN A 169 12.14 -9.04 9.29
C ASN A 169 11.21 -9.63 10.36
N PHE A 170 11.06 -10.95 10.39
CA PHE A 170 10.14 -11.66 11.29
C PHE A 170 10.84 -12.47 12.37
N CYS A 171 12.13 -12.80 12.20
CA CYS A 171 12.86 -13.62 13.16
C CYS A 171 14.23 -13.03 13.48
N THR A 172 14.82 -13.49 14.58
CA THR A 172 16.09 -12.99 15.13
C THR A 172 17.31 -13.76 14.64
N ILE A 173 17.16 -14.57 13.58
CA ILE A 173 18.26 -15.37 13.03
C ILE A 173 19.31 -14.46 12.38
N ARG A 174 20.58 -14.79 12.59
CA ARG A 174 21.74 -14.06 12.07
C ARG A 174 22.35 -14.76 10.87
N LYS A 175 23.02 -14.01 9.99
CA LYS A 175 23.88 -14.58 8.95
C LYS A 175 25.05 -15.29 9.64
N ALA A 176 25.42 -16.45 9.09
CA ALA A 176 26.62 -17.17 9.48
C ALA A 176 27.87 -16.38 9.09
#